data_AF-A0A193LJ90-F1
#
_entry.id   AF-A0A193LJ90-F1
#
_cell.length_a   1.000
_cell.length_b   1.000
_cell.length_c   1.000
_cell.angle_alpha   90.00
_cell.angle_beta   90.00
_cell.angle_gamma   90.00
#
_symmetry.space_group_name_H-M   'P 1'
#
loop_
_entity.id
_entity.type
_entity.pdbx_description
1 polymer ?
#
loop_
_entity_poly.entity_id
_entity_poly.type
_entity_poly.pdbx_seq_one_letter_code
_entity_poly.pdbx_strand_id
1 'polypeptide(L)'
;MKKSLKAGLLSGLIFPGLGHFVVGAYRRGTVLLLVTAAALWKIVSIAVARAMEVVAQINNGEIAPDIMSVQRAVENSTGGVDSRVGSYLLVVLLVCWVIGIVDSYRLGTELDKKALQVDGLADP
;
A
#
# COMPACT_ATOMS: atom_id res chain seq x y z
N MET A 1 3.23 -3.83 -24.91
CA MET A 1 4.19 -3.54 -23.81
C MET A 1 4.78 -4.85 -23.31
N LYS A 2 6.06 -4.84 -22.94
CA LYS A 2 6.71 -5.96 -22.23
C LYS A 2 5.93 -6.32 -20.96
N LYS A 3 5.81 -7.61 -20.63
CA LYS A 3 5.05 -8.08 -19.46
C LYS A 3 5.68 -7.57 -18.17
N SER A 4 7.02 -7.48 -18.11
CA SER A 4 7.78 -6.82 -17.03
C SER A 4 7.25 -5.43 -16.69
N LEU A 5 7.17 -4.54 -17.69
CA LEU A 5 6.74 -3.15 -17.48
C LEU A 5 5.27 -3.08 -17.06
N LYS A 6 4.39 -3.87 -17.71
CA LYS A 6 2.97 -3.91 -17.33
C LYS A 6 2.79 -4.40 -15.89
N ALA A 7 3.51 -5.44 -15.49
CA ALA A 7 3.45 -5.99 -14.14
C ALA A 7 3.97 -5.00 -13.09
N GLY A 8 5.15 -4.42 -13.32
CA GLY A 8 5.73 -3.42 -12.41
C GLY A 8 4.83 -2.18 -12.24
N LEU A 9 4.27 -1.66 -13.35
CA LEU A 9 3.35 -0.51 -13.30
C LEU A 9 2.06 -0.83 -12.55
N LEU A 10 1.49 -2.02 -12.75
CA LEU A 10 0.25 -2.38 -12.07
C LEU A 10 0.47 -2.52 -10.55
N SER A 11 1.59 -3.12 -10.13
CA SER A 11 1.98 -3.19 -8.72
C SER A 11 2.37 -1.84 -8.12
N GLY A 12 2.96 -0.95 -8.91
CA GLY A 12 3.48 0.33 -8.43
C GLY A 12 2.46 1.47 -8.41
N LEU A 13 1.58 1.53 -9.41
CA LEU A 13 0.66 2.65 -9.58
C LEU A 13 -0.73 2.37 -9.01
N ILE A 14 -1.20 1.12 -9.10
CA ILE A 14 -2.57 0.78 -8.70
C ILE A 14 -2.59 0.18 -7.29
N PHE A 15 -1.95 -0.96 -7.10
CA PHE A 15 -1.89 -1.60 -5.78
C PHE A 15 -0.77 -2.65 -5.69
N PRO A 16 -0.05 -2.73 -4.56
CA PRO A 16 0.99 -3.72 -4.36
C PRO A 16 0.50 -5.15 -4.61
N GLY A 17 1.13 -5.84 -5.56
CA GLY A 17 0.81 -7.24 -5.86
C GLY A 17 -0.14 -7.47 -7.02
N LEU A 18 -0.76 -6.42 -7.59
CA LEU A 18 -1.60 -6.61 -8.78
C LEU A 18 -0.80 -7.02 -10.02
N GLY A 19 0.46 -6.60 -10.14
CA GLY A 19 1.36 -7.03 -11.20
C GLY A 19 1.59 -8.54 -11.24
N HIS A 20 1.49 -9.23 -10.09
CA HIS A 20 1.63 -10.68 -10.01
C HIS A 20 0.53 -11.43 -10.78
N PHE A 21 -0.65 -10.85 -10.94
CA PHE A 21 -1.74 -11.44 -11.71
C PHE A 21 -1.46 -11.40 -13.22
N VAL A 22 -0.66 -10.43 -13.69
CA VAL A 22 -0.24 -10.31 -15.10
C VAL A 22 0.77 -11.40 -15.48
N VAL A 23 1.59 -11.83 -14.52
CA VAL A 23 2.67 -12.81 -14.72
C VAL A 23 2.30 -14.22 -14.23
N GLY A 24 1.06 -14.43 -13.79
CA GLY A 24 0.54 -15.74 -13.32
C GLY A 24 0.97 -16.13 -11.90
N ALA A 25 1.62 -15.23 -11.16
CA ALA A 25 2.10 -15.47 -9.80
C ALA A 25 1.04 -15.20 -8.72
N TYR A 26 -0.17 -15.74 -8.92
CA TYR A 26 -1.36 -15.44 -8.13
C TYR A 26 -1.18 -15.59 -6.62
N ARG A 27 -0.50 -16.65 -6.17
CA ARG A 27 -0.25 -16.88 -4.73
C ARG A 27 0.52 -15.73 -4.09
N ARG A 28 1.57 -15.23 -4.75
CA ARG A 28 2.38 -14.12 -4.25
C ARG A 28 1.57 -12.81 -4.27
N GLY A 29 0.84 -12.58 -5.36
CA GLY A 29 -0.05 -11.43 -5.51
C GLY A 29 -1.11 -11.36 -4.42
N THR A 30 -1.81 -12.47 -4.16
CA THR A 30 -2.86 -12.54 -3.13
C THR A 30 -2.31 -12.31 -1.73
N VAL A 31 -1.17 -12.91 -1.37
CA VAL A 31 -0.55 -12.69 -0.05
C VAL A 31 -0.19 -11.21 0.13
N LEU A 32 0.47 -10.61 -0.87
CA LEU A 32 0.86 -9.21 -0.79
C LEU A 32 -0.35 -8.29 -0.74
N LEU A 33 -1.40 -8.61 -1.50
CA LEU A 33 -2.64 -7.85 -1.53
C LEU A 33 -3.32 -7.87 -0.14
N LEU A 34 -3.45 -9.05 0.47
CA LEU A 34 -4.08 -9.21 1.78
C LEU A 34 -3.32 -8.48 2.89
N VAL A 35 -1.98 -8.60 2.90
CA VAL A 35 -1.15 -7.91 3.90
C VAL A 35 -1.27 -6.39 3.75
N THR A 36 -1.19 -5.88 2.52
CA THR A 36 -1.32 -4.46 2.22
C THR A 36 -2.72 -3.94 2.60
N ALA A 37 -3.78 -4.69 2.26
CA ALA A 37 -5.16 -4.34 2.59
C ALA A 37 -5.40 -4.32 4.11
N ALA A 38 -4.85 -5.28 4.85
CA ALA A 38 -4.96 -5.33 6.31
C ALA A 38 -4.25 -4.14 6.98
N ALA A 39 -3.04 -3.79 6.52
CA ALA A 39 -2.31 -2.63 7.01
C ALA A 39 -3.08 -1.33 6.74
N LEU A 40 -3.60 -1.17 5.51
CA LEU A 40 -4.39 -0.01 5.12
C LEU A 40 -5.68 0.12 5.94
N TRP A 41 -6.40 -0.99 6.12
CA TRP A 41 -7.60 -1.04 6.95
C TRP A 41 -7.32 -0.55 8.38
N LYS A 42 -6.21 -1.02 8.98
CA LYS A 42 -5.81 -0.58 10.32
C LYS A 42 -5.46 0.90 10.38
N ILE A 43 -4.72 1.42 9.40
CA ILE A 43 -4.40 2.85 9.31
C ILE A 43 -5.69 3.70 9.24
N VAL A 44 -6.63 3.32 8.37
CA VAL A 44 -7.91 4.04 8.23
C VAL A 44 -8.72 3.96 9.52
N SER A 45 -8.78 2.78 10.16
CA SER A 45 -9.50 2.59 11.42
C SER A 45 -8.95 3.49 12.54
N ILE A 46 -7.63 3.58 12.66
CA ILE A 46 -6.97 4.47 13.64
C ILE A 46 -7.29 5.93 13.31
N ALA A 47 -7.18 6.34 12.05
CA ALA A 47 -7.46 7.72 11.63
C ALA A 47 -8.92 8.12 11.92
N VAL A 48 -9.88 7.25 11.62
CA VAL A 48 -11.31 7.50 11.90
C VAL A 48 -11.56 7.57 13.41
N ALA A 49 -10.97 6.66 14.20
CA ALA A 49 -11.11 6.69 15.65
C ALA A 49 -10.59 8.01 16.24
N ARG A 50 -9.45 8.51 15.76
CA ARG A 50 -8.89 9.81 16.17
C ARG A 50 -9.77 10.98 15.78
N ALA A 51 -10.31 10.98 14.56
CA ALA A 51 -11.23 12.03 14.14
C ALA A 51 -12.48 12.07 15.03
N MET A 52 -13.04 10.89 15.37
CA MET A 52 -14.20 10.80 16.26
C MET A 52 -13.90 11.26 17.68
N GLU A 53 -12.69 11.00 18.18
CA GLU A 53 -12.23 11.46 19.50
C GLU A 53 -12.18 13.00 19.55
N VAL A 54 -11.63 13.64 18.52
CA VAL A 54 -11.61 15.12 18.43
C VAL A 54 -13.04 15.68 18.33
N VAL A 55 -13.92 15.06 17.55
CA VAL A 55 -15.33 15.47 17.45
C VAL A 55 -16.05 15.38 18.80
N ALA A 56 -15.81 14.30 19.56
CA ALA A 56 -16.39 14.14 20.89
C ALA A 56 -15.93 15.25 21.85
N GLN A 57 -14.64 15.60 21.83
CA GLN A 57 -14.09 16.68 22.67
C GLN A 57 -14.70 18.05 22.32
N ILE A 58 -14.98 18.32 21.03
CA ILE A 58 -15.69 19.53 20.61
C ILE A 58 -17.13 19.53 21.16
N ASN A 59 -17.85 18.42 21.02
CA ASN A 59 -19.24 18.31 21.47
C ASN A 59 -19.39 18.44 23.00
N ASN A 60 -18.39 17.97 23.75
CA ASN A 60 -18.35 18.09 25.21
C ASN A 60 -17.95 19.49 25.69
N GLY A 61 -17.54 20.39 24.78
CA GLY A 61 -17.04 21.73 25.12
C GLY A 61 -15.60 21.74 25.63
N GLU A 62 -14.85 20.65 25.47
CA GLU A 62 -13.43 20.55 25.88
C GLU A 62 -12.51 21.31 24.92
N ILE A 63 -12.88 21.38 23.63
CA ILE A 63 -12.16 22.12 22.59
C ILE A 63 -13.12 23.08 21.89
N ALA A 64 -12.68 24.32 21.70
CA ALA A 64 -13.42 25.27 20.86
C ALA A 64 -13.47 24.80 19.39
N PRO A 65 -14.61 24.96 18.69
CA PRO A 65 -14.79 24.56 17.29
C PRO A 65 -14.11 25.55 16.32
N ASP A 66 -12.89 25.98 16.63
CA ASP A 66 -12.07 26.85 15.78
C ASP A 66 -10.87 26.09 15.21
N ILE A 67 -10.35 26.59 14.09
CA ILE A 67 -9.30 25.92 13.32
C ILE A 67 -8.01 25.67 14.14
N MET A 68 -7.63 26.61 15.03
CA MET A 68 -6.40 26.50 15.79
C MET A 68 -6.53 25.47 16.91
N SER A 69 -7.67 25.44 17.58
CA SER A 69 -7.93 24.49 18.66
C SER A 69 -8.08 23.07 18.13
N VAL A 70 -8.77 22.89 17.00
CA VAL A 70 -8.86 21.59 16.31
C VAL A 70 -7.50 21.10 15.84
N GLN A 71 -6.68 21.97 15.23
CA GLN A 71 -5.36 21.58 14.75
C GLN A 71 -4.46 21.08 15.90
N ARG A 72 -4.42 21.80 17.03
CA ARG A 72 -3.64 21.36 18.21
C ARG A 72 -4.14 20.03 18.77
N ALA A 73 -5.45 19.82 18.78
CA ALA A 73 -6.04 18.57 19.25
C ALA A 73 -5.67 17.39 18.36
N VAL A 74 -5.70 17.59 17.03
CA VAL A 74 -5.23 16.59 16.06
C VAL A 74 -3.75 16.31 16.27
N GLU A 75 -2.90 17.32 16.39
CA GLU A 75 -1.46 17.15 16.64
C GLU A 75 -1.20 16.36 17.92
N ASN A 76 -1.90 16.68 19.03
CA ASN A 76 -1.79 15.95 20.29
C ASN A 76 -2.32 14.50 20.18
N SER A 77 -3.38 14.26 19.40
CA SER A 77 -3.93 12.92 19.16
C SER A 77 -2.95 11.99 18.41
N THR A 78 -1.94 12.58 17.76
CA THR A 78 -0.86 11.88 17.06
C THR A 78 0.40 11.68 17.90
N GLY A 79 0.41 12.09 19.18
CA GLY A 79 1.54 11.87 20.09
C GLY A 79 1.30 10.69 21.05
N GLY A 80 1.63 9.44 20.69
CA GLY A 80 1.41 8.31 21.60
C GLY A 80 1.83 6.92 21.09
N VAL A 81 1.38 5.87 21.77
CA VAL A 81 1.64 4.47 21.36
C VAL A 81 1.01 4.17 19.99
N ASP A 82 -0.19 4.70 19.74
CA ASP A 82 -0.88 4.53 18.46
C ASP A 82 -0.17 5.25 17.30
N SER A 83 0.58 6.32 17.56
CA SER A 83 1.35 6.96 16.50
C SER A 83 2.58 6.15 16.12
N ARG A 84 3.22 5.47 17.09
CA ARG A 84 4.22 4.44 16.80
C ARG A 84 3.65 3.30 15.97
N VAL A 85 2.49 2.76 16.35
CA VAL A 85 1.79 1.72 15.58
C VAL A 85 1.47 2.20 14.16
N GLY A 86 0.97 3.42 14.00
CA GLY A 86 0.73 4.06 12.70
C GLY A 86 2.00 4.17 11.86
N SER A 87 3.11 4.63 12.43
CA SER A 87 4.40 4.70 11.74
C SER A 87 4.89 3.32 11.29
N TYR A 88 4.77 2.29 12.13
CA TYR A 88 5.13 0.92 11.75
C TYR A 88 4.26 0.39 10.60
N LEU A 89 2.94 0.62 10.65
CA LEU A 89 2.02 0.20 9.59
C LEU A 89 2.33 0.90 8.26
N LEU A 90 2.71 2.17 8.28
CA LEU A 90 3.16 2.90 7.09
C LEU A 90 4.46 2.32 6.51
N VAL A 91 5.42 1.97 7.36
CA VAL A 91 6.66 1.30 6.91
C VAL A 91 6.34 -0.05 6.28
N VAL A 92 5.48 -0.87 6.90
CA VAL A 92 5.02 -2.14 6.34
C VAL A 92 4.36 -1.91 4.98
N LEU A 93 3.48 -0.92 4.86
CA LEU A 93 2.81 -0.57 3.61
C LEU A 93 3.82 -0.23 2.51
N LEU A 94 4.81 0.63 2.81
CA LEU A 94 5.86 1.02 1.87
C LEU A 94 6.73 -0.17 1.45
N VAL A 95 7.11 -1.03 2.39
CA VAL A 95 7.90 -2.24 2.11
C VAL A 95 7.10 -3.19 1.21
N CYS A 96 5.83 -3.44 1.51
CA CYS A 96 4.95 -4.22 0.65
C CYS A 96 4.86 -3.63 -0.76
N TRP A 97 4.79 -2.29 -0.87
CA TRP A 97 4.75 -1.59 -2.15
C TRP A 97 6.00 -1.81 -2.98
N VAL A 98 7.18 -1.63 -2.37
CA VAL A 98 8.47 -1.85 -3.04
C VAL A 98 8.63 -3.31 -3.45
N ILE A 99 8.30 -4.26 -2.57
CA ILE A 99 8.33 -5.69 -2.87
C ILE A 99 7.41 -6.01 -4.05
N GLY A 100 6.20 -5.45 -4.08
CA GLY A 100 5.24 -5.66 -5.17
C GLY A 100 5.79 -5.22 -6.52
N ILE A 101 6.39 -4.03 -6.58
CA ILE A 101 7.00 -3.50 -7.81
C ILE A 101 8.15 -4.41 -8.26
N VAL A 102 9.11 -4.64 -7.37
CA VAL A 102 10.36 -5.34 -7.71
C VAL A 102 10.09 -6.80 -8.08
N ASP A 103 9.31 -7.54 -7.28
CA ASP A 103 9.07 -8.97 -7.52
C ASP A 103 8.25 -9.19 -8.81
N SER A 104 7.19 -8.40 -9.03
CA SER A 104 6.37 -8.53 -10.25
C SER A 104 7.12 -8.11 -11.52
N TYR A 105 7.97 -7.09 -11.44
CA TYR A 105 8.83 -6.69 -12.55
C TYR A 105 9.88 -7.76 -12.89
N ARG A 106 10.52 -8.36 -11.88
CA ARG A 106 11.50 -9.45 -12.06
C ARG A 106 10.86 -10.66 -12.72
N LEU A 107 9.71 -11.12 -12.22
CA LEU A 107 8.95 -12.22 -12.81
C LEU A 107 8.52 -11.93 -14.25
N GLY A 108 8.07 -10.71 -14.53
CA GLY A 108 7.72 -10.33 -15.90
C GLY A 108 8.94 -10.30 -16.84
N THR A 109 10.12 -9.93 -16.34
CA THR A 109 11.37 -9.95 -17.14
C THR A 109 11.76 -11.37 -17.53
N GLU A 110 11.57 -12.36 -16.65
CA GLU A 110 11.80 -13.77 -16.97
C GLU A 110 10.85 -14.27 -18.07
N LEU A 111 9.58 -13.87 -18.03
CA LEU A 111 8.61 -14.22 -19.07
C LEU A 111 8.94 -13.57 -20.42
N ASP A 112 9.36 -12.30 -20.40
CA ASP A 112 9.77 -11.60 -21.62
C ASP A 112 11.00 -12.26 -22.27
N LYS A 113 11.98 -12.70 -21.46
CA LYS A 113 13.16 -13.44 -21.96
C LYS A 113 12.79 -14.77 -22.60
N LYS A 114 11.90 -15.54 -21.97
CA LYS A 114 11.43 -16.83 -22.51
C LYS A 114 10.69 -16.65 -23.83
N ALA A 115 9.87 -15.61 -23.96
CA ALA A 115 9.17 -15.32 -25.21
C ALA A 115 10.15 -15.03 -26.36
N LEU A 116 11.20 -14.24 -26.12
CA LEU A 116 12.22 -13.93 -27.13
C LEU A 116 13.00 -15.18 -27.59
N GLN A 117 13.25 -16.14 -26.69
CA GLN A 117 13.94 -17.39 -27.03
C GLN A 117 13.08 -18.30 -27.90
N VAL A 118 11.77 -18.34 -27.66
CA VAL A 118 10.81 -19.12 -28.47
C VAL A 118 10.70 -18.53 -29.88
N ASP A 119 10.59 -17.21 -30.01
CA ASP A 119 10.50 -16.54 -31.31
C ASP A 119 11.82 -16.71 -32.10
N GLY A 120 12.98 -16.64 -31.45
CA GLY A 120 14.28 -16.85 -32.09
C GLY A 120 14.59 -18.30 -32.49
N LEU A 121 13.85 -19.29 -31.99
CA LEU A 121 13.90 -20.70 -32.41
C LEU A 121 12.92 -21.01 -33.55
N ALA A 122 12.01 -20.08 -33.87
CA ALA A 122 10.99 -20.23 -34.90
C ALA A 122 11.41 -19.68 -36.28
N ASP A 123 12.62 -19.09 -36.39
CA ASP A 123 13.19 -18.58 -37.64
C ASP A 123 14.27 -19.57 -38.14
N PRO A 124 14.03 -20.31 -39.25
CA PRO A 124 14.98 -21.30 -39.81
C PRO A 124 16.15 -20.68 -40.59
#